data_AF-A0A5K1HMK0-F1
#
_entry.id   AF-A0A5K1HMK0-F1
#
_cell.length_a   1.000
_cell.length_b   1.000
_cell.length_c   1.000
_cell.angle_alpha   90.00
_cell.angle_beta   90.00
_cell.angle_gamma   90.00
#
_symmetry.space_group_name_H-M   'P 1'
#
loop_
_entity.id
_entity.type
_entity.pdbx_description
1 polymer ?
#
loop_
_entity_poly.entity_id
_entity_poly.type
_entity_poly.pdbx_seq_one_letter_code
_entity_poly.pdbx_strand_id
1 'polypeptide(L)'
;MSCTTEYCPQFFFGYIGVASALIFANLGAAYGSAKAGVGICSMGVLKPELIMKSVVPVVMAGILGIYGMIVAVIIVQRSKLPP
;
A
#
# COMPACT_ATOMS: atom_id res chain seq x y z
N MET A 1 -0.51 4.42 28.11
CA MET A 1 -1.12 3.10 28.39
C MET A 1 -2.38 3.34 29.22
N SER A 2 -3.32 4.14 28.74
CA SER A 2 -4.39 4.64 29.62
C SER A 2 -5.71 4.67 28.86
N CYS A 3 -6.65 3.88 29.38
CA CYS A 3 -8.08 3.81 29.07
C CYS A 3 -8.51 3.08 27.77
N THR A 4 -8.73 1.75 27.80
CA THR A 4 -9.47 1.03 26.72
C THR A 4 -10.22 -0.24 27.17
N THR A 5 -10.75 -0.33 28.40
CA THR A 5 -11.54 -1.52 28.81
C THR A 5 -13.01 -1.49 28.37
N GLU A 6 -13.58 -0.33 28.01
CA GLU A 6 -14.98 -0.24 27.49
C GLU A 6 -15.11 -0.22 25.95
N TYR A 7 -14.03 0.01 25.21
CA TYR A 7 -14.02 0.04 23.73
C TYR A 7 -13.43 -1.24 23.09
N CYS A 8 -13.36 -2.33 23.86
CA CYS A 8 -12.68 -3.58 23.48
C CYS A 8 -13.02 -4.09 22.06
N PRO A 9 -14.30 -4.12 21.61
CA PRO A 9 -14.60 -4.50 20.22
C PRO A 9 -14.16 -3.45 19.17
N GLN A 10 -14.20 -2.17 19.51
CA GLN A 10 -14.01 -1.06 18.56
C GLN A 10 -12.53 -0.82 18.23
N PHE A 11 -11.64 -0.99 19.22
CA PHE A 11 -10.19 -0.96 18.99
C PHE A 11 -9.69 -2.16 18.19
N PHE A 12 -10.24 -3.35 18.44
CA PHE A 12 -9.90 -4.57 17.69
C PHE A 12 -10.26 -4.44 16.20
N PHE A 13 -11.48 -3.98 15.89
CA PHE A 13 -11.88 -3.69 14.51
C PHE A 13 -11.07 -2.56 13.88
N GLY A 14 -10.71 -1.52 14.64
CA GLY A 14 -9.84 -0.44 14.16
C GLY A 14 -8.46 -0.93 13.72
N TYR A 15 -7.79 -1.74 14.55
CA TYR A 15 -6.47 -2.29 14.22
C TYR A 15 -6.52 -3.34 13.11
N ILE A 16 -7.55 -4.19 13.05
CA ILE A 16 -7.74 -5.12 11.93
C ILE A 16 -8.00 -4.38 10.63
N GLY A 17 -8.79 -3.30 10.65
CA GLY A 17 -9.03 -2.45 9.48
C GLY A 17 -7.72 -1.86 8.95
N VAL A 18 -6.89 -1.31 9.83
CA VAL A 18 -5.54 -0.79 9.48
C VAL A 18 -4.65 -1.90 8.91
N ALA A 19 -4.63 -3.08 9.53
CA ALA A 19 -3.84 -4.22 9.05
C ALA A 19 -4.30 -4.68 7.66
N SER A 20 -5.61 -4.84 7.43
CA SER A 20 -6.17 -5.24 6.15
C SER A 20 -5.89 -4.22 5.04
N ALA A 21 -6.02 -2.92 5.34
CA ALA A 21 -5.75 -1.84 4.39
C ALA A 21 -4.31 -1.88 3.89
N LEU A 22 -3.34 -2.07 4.80
CA LEU A 22 -1.92 -2.18 4.45
C LEU A 22 -1.61 -3.45 3.66
N ILE A 23 -2.15 -4.60 4.07
CA ILE A 23 -1.90 -5.88 3.41
C ILE A 23 -2.40 -5.85 1.96
N PHE A 24 -3.65 -5.45 1.74
CA PHE A 24 -4.23 -5.40 0.41
C PHE A 24 -3.59 -4.33 -0.49
N ALA A 25 -3.28 -3.14 0.06
CA ALA A 25 -2.61 -2.10 -0.70
C ALA A 25 -1.20 -2.53 -1.15
N ASN A 26 -0.41 -3.11 -0.25
CA ASN A 26 0.94 -3.58 -0.58
C ASN A 26 0.93 -4.79 -1.51
N LEU A 27 -0.03 -5.72 -1.35
CA LEU A 27 -0.19 -6.84 -2.27
C LEU A 27 -0.54 -6.37 -3.69
N GLY A 28 -1.47 -5.42 -3.83
CA GLY A 28 -1.84 -4.85 -5.12
C GLY A 28 -0.66 -4.15 -5.81
N ALA A 29 0.09 -3.34 -5.06
CA ALA A 29 1.28 -2.66 -5.56
C ALA A 29 2.40 -3.64 -5.95
N ALA A 30 2.66 -4.66 -5.13
CA ALA A 30 3.65 -5.69 -5.40
C ALA A 30 3.27 -6.52 -6.63
N TYR A 31 2.01 -6.91 -6.76
CA TYR A 31 1.52 -7.68 -7.92
C TYR A 31 1.58 -6.86 -9.22
N GLY A 32 1.15 -5.59 -9.18
CA GLY A 32 1.25 -4.68 -10.32
C GLY A 32 2.71 -4.49 -10.76
N SER A 33 3.62 -4.33 -9.80
CA SER A 33 5.06 -4.21 -10.04
C SER A 33 5.67 -5.49 -10.61
N ALA A 34 5.27 -6.67 -10.12
CA ALA A 34 5.76 -7.96 -10.62
C ALA A 34 5.35 -8.18 -12.08
N LYS A 35 4.07 -7.96 -12.42
CA LYS A 35 3.57 -8.14 -13.79
C LYS A 35 4.17 -7.14 -14.77
N ALA A 36 4.28 -5.87 -14.36
CA ALA A 36 4.93 -4.85 -15.18
C ALA A 36 6.44 -5.17 -15.36
N GLY A 37 7.10 -5.65 -14.31
CA GLY A 37 8.51 -6.06 -14.34
C GLY A 37 8.80 -7.16 -15.37
N VAL A 38 7.99 -8.21 -15.44
CA VAL A 38 8.15 -9.27 -16.46
C VAL A 38 8.06 -8.70 -17.88
N GLY A 39 7.12 -7.79 -18.12
CA GLY A 39 6.97 -7.11 -19.41
C GLY A 39 8.18 -6.22 -19.75
N ILE A 40 8.70 -5.47 -18.77
CA ILE A 40 9.89 -4.62 -18.93
C ILE A 40 11.13 -5.46 -19.23
N CYS A 41 11.34 -6.58 -18.54
CA CYS A 41 12.47 -7.48 -18.79
C CYS A 41 12.43 -8.07 -20.20
N SER A 42 11.25 -8.46 -20.69
CA SER A 42 11.06 -8.97 -22.06
C SER A 42 11.25 -7.88 -23.12
N MET A 43 10.74 -6.67 -22.88
CA MET A 43 10.94 -5.53 -23.79
C MET A 43 12.38 -5.04 -23.79
N GLY A 44 13.10 -5.14 -22.67
CA GLY A 44 14.47 -4.67 -22.53
C GLY A 44 15.47 -5.44 -23.38
N VAL A 45 15.21 -6.71 -23.68
CA VAL A 45 16.03 -7.52 -24.60
C VAL A 45 15.66 -7.32 -26.07
N LEU A 46 14.41 -6.95 -26.37
CA LEU A 46 13.93 -6.76 -27.75
C LEU A 46 14.19 -5.35 -28.28
N LYS A 47 13.87 -4.32 -27.49
CA LYS A 47 13.95 -2.90 -27.87
C LYS A 47 14.28 -2.02 -26.64
N PRO A 48 15.57 -1.85 -26.31
CA PRO A 48 15.99 -1.16 -25.09
C PRO A 48 15.64 0.34 -25.05
N GLU A 49 15.43 0.98 -26.20
CA GLU A 49 15.04 2.39 -26.30
C GLU A 49 13.66 2.69 -25.68
N LEU A 50 12.80 1.67 -25.57
CA LEU A 50 11.43 1.79 -25.06
C LEU A 50 11.32 1.54 -23.54
N ILE A 51 12.41 1.15 -22.86
CA ILE A 51 12.40 0.81 -21.43
C ILE A 51 11.91 1.99 -20.57
N MET A 52 12.40 3.21 -20.84
CA MET A 52 12.04 4.41 -20.07
C MET A 52 10.53 4.70 -20.08
N LYS A 53 9.84 4.48 -21.21
CA LYS A 53 8.38 4.63 -21.30
C LYS A 53 7.63 3.48 -20.61
N SER A 54 8.26 2.31 -20.54
CA SER A 54 7.67 1.11 -19.94
C SER A 54 7.66 1.11 -18.41
N VAL A 55 8.36 2.06 -17.76
CA VAL A 55 8.42 2.20 -16.29
C VAL A 55 7.14 2.86 -15.72
N VAL A 56 6.41 3.65 -16.51
CA VAL A 56 5.16 4.32 -16.10
C VAL A 56 4.17 3.38 -15.39
N PRO A 57 3.84 2.17 -15.89
CA PRO A 57 2.95 1.24 -15.19
C PRO A 57 3.46 0.77 -13.81
N VAL A 58 4.78 0.65 -13.63
CA VAL A 58 5.35 0.30 -12.31
C VAL A 58 5.11 1.43 -11.31
N VAL A 59 5.30 2.67 -11.75
CA VAL A 59 5.06 3.86 -10.92
C VAL A 59 3.57 3.95 -10.55
N MET A 60 2.66 3.69 -11.49
CA MET A 60 1.21 3.69 -11.23
C MET A 60 0.80 2.62 -10.20
N ALA A 61 1.42 1.43 -10.24
CA ALA A 61 1.23 0.41 -9.21
C ALA A 61 1.77 0.85 -7.84
N GLY A 62 2.90 1.56 -7.81
CA GLY A 62 3.50 2.07 -6.58
C GLY A 62 2.68 3.14 -5.87
N ILE A 63 2.09 4.08 -6.61
CA ILE A 63 1.29 5.18 -6.02
C ILE A 63 0.04 4.62 -5.31
N LEU A 64 -0.59 3.55 -5.83
CA LEU A 64 -1.70 2.86 -5.17
C LEU A 64 -1.34 2.33 -3.77
N GLY A 65 -0.11 1.82 -3.60
CA GLY A 65 0.39 1.39 -2.29
C GLY A 65 0.56 2.55 -1.31
N ILE A 66 1.06 3.69 -1.79
CA ILE A 66 1.23 4.91 -0.98
C ILE A 66 -0.13 5.43 -0.51
N TYR A 67 -1.15 5.43 -1.37
CA TYR A 67 -2.51 5.83 -0.96
C TYR A 67 -3.06 4.96 0.17
N GLY A 68 -2.86 3.65 0.12
CA GLY A 68 -3.27 2.74 1.21
C GLY A 68 -2.51 2.99 2.51
N MET A 69 -1.21 3.28 2.44
CA MET A 69 -0.39 3.63 3.60
C MET A 69 -0.85 4.93 4.27
N ILE A 70 -1.10 5.99 3.49
CA ILE A 70 -1.51 7.30 4.03
C ILE A 70 -2.81 7.18 4.83
N VAL A 71 -3.79 6.44 4.31
CA VAL A 71 -5.07 6.21 4.99
C VAL A 71 -4.88 5.48 6.31
N ALA A 72 -4.04 4.44 6.33
CA ALA A 72 -3.70 3.70 7.55
C ALA A 72 -3.07 4.61 8.62
N VAL A 73 -2.14 5.49 8.24
CA VAL A 73 -1.48 6.43 9.16
C VAL A 73 -2.47 7.42 9.76
N ILE A 74 -3.39 7.98 8.96
CA ILE A 74 -4.41 8.93 9.44
C ILE A 74 -5.29 8.27 10.50
N ILE A 75 -5.72 7.01 10.29
CA ILE A 75 -6.55 6.27 11.25
C ILE A 75 -5.79 6.03 12.56
N VAL A 76 -4.50 5.69 12.47
CA VAL A 76 -3.63 5.49 13.65
C VAL A 76 -3.36 6.79 14.41
N GLN A 77 -3.24 7.92 13.73
CA GLN A 77 -3.05 9.22 14.38
C GLN A 77 -4.33 9.70 15.08
N ARG A 78 -5.50 9.48 14.48
CA ARG A 78 -6.80 9.82 15.07
C ARG A 78 -7.14 8.98 16.31
N SER A 79 -6.64 7.75 16.38
CA SER A 79 -6.80 6.90 17.55
C SER A 79 -5.89 7.26 18.73
N LYS A 80 -5.01 8.27 18.59
CA LYS A 80 -4.01 8.67 19.60
C LYS A 80 -4.15 10.11 20.17
N LEU A 81 -5.33 10.76 20.22
CA LEU A 81 -5.41 12.19 20.65
C LEU A 81 -6.58 12.52 21.63
N PRO A 82 -6.45 13.38 22.70
CA PRO A 82 -5.35 13.64 23.68
C PRO A 82 -5.83 13.70 25.18
N PRO A 83 -4.98 13.99 26.22
CA PRO A 83 -3.50 14.10 26.26
C PRO A 83 -2.75 12.84 26.73
#